data_AF-A0A7J5XF98-F1
#
_entry.id   AF-A0A7J5XF98-F1
#
_cell.length_a   1.000
_cell.length_b   1.000
_cell.length_c   1.000
_cell.angle_alpha   90.00
_cell.angle_beta   90.00
_cell.angle_gamma   90.00
#
_symmetry.space_group_name_H-M   'P 1'
#
loop_
_entity.id
_entity.type
_entity.pdbx_description
1 polymer ?
#
loop_
_entity_poly.entity_id
_entity_poly.type
_entity_poly.pdbx_seq_one_letter_code
_entity_poly.pdbx_strand_id
1 'polypeptide(L)' 'MATMGAVFGMATCLSAQARDAPDDPFNYFIGGCASGIFIGARTHSAKTGTSACLGLGVLAFYTKVGKMEGWKLAGAPVR' A
#
# COMPACT_ATOMS: atom_id res chain seq x y z
N MET A 1 -0.26 -10.31 -10.39
CA MET A 1 -0.70 -8.92 -10.11
C MET A 1 -2.06 -8.88 -9.41
N ALA A 2 -3.10 -9.57 -9.90
CA ALA A 2 -4.41 -9.62 -9.23
C ALA A 2 -4.36 -10.02 -7.73
N THR A 3 -3.53 -11.02 -7.40
CA THR A 3 -3.32 -11.45 -6.01
C THR A 3 -2.72 -10.37 -5.12
N MET A 4 -1.89 -9.46 -5.66
CA MET A 4 -1.29 -8.37 -4.88
C MET A 4 -2.34 -7.33 -4.50
N GLY A 5 -3.26 -7.00 -5.43
CA GLY A 5 -4.38 -6.12 -5.14
C GLY A 5 -5.35 -6.70 -4.11
N ALA A 6 -5.62 -8.01 -4.18
CA ALA A 6 -6.42 -8.71 -3.19
C ALA A 6 -5.77 -8.70 -1.79
N VAL A 7 -4.48 -9.04 -1.70
CA VAL A 7 -3.72 -9.02 -0.44
C VAL A 7 -3.65 -7.61 0.12
N PHE A 8 -3.37 -6.61 -0.71
CA PHE A 8 -3.34 -5.20 -0.33
C PHE A 8 -4.68 -4.75 0.26
N GLY A 9 -5.79 -5.01 -0.44
CA GLY A 9 -7.13 -4.62 0.00
C GLY A 9 -7.55 -5.30 1.29
N MET A 10 -7.35 -6.62 1.39
CA MET A 10 -7.68 -7.38 2.60
C MET A 10 -6.84 -6.93 3.79
N ALA A 11 -5.52 -6.82 3.63
CA ALA A 11 -4.63 -6.42 4.72
C ALA A 11 -4.92 -4.98 5.18
N THR A 12 -5.19 -4.05 4.26
CA THR A 12 -5.54 -2.67 4.62
C THR A 12 -6.87 -2.61 5.37
N CYS A 13 -7.89 -3.34 4.89
CA CYS A 13 -9.20 -3.41 5.54
C CYS A 13 -9.10 -4.03 6.94
N LEU A 14 -8.45 -5.18 7.05
CA LEU A 14 -8.22 -5.86 8.34
C LEU A 14 -7.45 -4.97 9.32
N SER A 15 -6.42 -4.26 8.85
CA SER A 15 -5.64 -3.37 9.70
C SER A 15 -6.49 -2.20 10.20
N ALA A 16 -7.30 -1.60 9.32
CA ALA A 16 -8.23 -0.53 9.71
C ALA A 16 -9.25 -1.00 10.75
N GLN A 17 -9.81 -2.20 10.60
CA GLN A 17 -10.75 -2.77 11.57
C GLN A 17 -10.08 -3.15 12.89
N ALA A 18 -8.83 -3.65 12.84
CA ALA A 18 -8.09 -4.03 14.04
C ALA A 18 -7.61 -2.82 14.86
N ARG A 19 -7.35 -1.68 14.21
CA ARG A 19 -6.88 -0.45 14.86
C ARG A 19 -7.99 0.54 15.21
N ASP A 20 -9.22 0.29 14.77
CA ASP A 20 -10.36 1.22 14.87
C ASP A 20 -10.04 2.64 14.35
N ALA A 21 -9.04 2.75 13.46
CA ALA A 21 -8.49 4.01 12.99
C ALA A 21 -8.44 4.00 11.45
N PRO A 22 -9.57 4.19 10.77
CA PRO A 22 -9.68 4.02 9.31
C PRO A 22 -8.89 5.06 8.50
N ASP A 23 -8.55 6.20 9.11
CA ASP A 23 -7.83 7.29 8.45
C ASP A 23 -6.33 7.26 8.64
N ASP A 24 -5.82 6.34 9.46
CA ASP A 24 -4.38 6.21 9.64
C ASP A 24 -3.70 5.70 8.34
N PRO A 25 -2.79 6.49 7.75
CA PRO A 25 -2.06 6.10 6.53
C PRO A 25 -1.14 4.89 6.77
N PHE A 26 -0.89 4.56 8.03
CA PHE A 26 -0.17 3.35 8.42
C PHE A 26 -0.89 2.05 8.02
N ASN A 27 -2.23 2.03 7.94
CA ASN A 27 -2.97 0.85 7.47
C ASN A 27 -2.66 0.52 6.00
N TYR A 28 -2.45 1.56 5.18
CA TYR A 28 -2.06 1.42 3.78
C TYR A 28 -0.61 0.97 3.64
N PHE A 29 0.27 1.38 4.57
CA PHE A 29 1.64 0.87 4.65
C PHE A 29 1.67 -0.65 4.91
N ILE A 30 0.85 -1.13 5.85
CA ILE A 30 0.75 -2.57 6.16
C ILE A 30 0.26 -3.35 4.94
N GLY A 31 -0.75 -2.85 4.22
CA GLY A 31 -1.22 -3.46 2.97
C GLY A 31 -0.15 -3.49 1.87
N GLY A 32 0.59 -2.40 1.71
CA GLY A 32 1.72 -2.31 0.78
C GLY A 32 2.85 -3.27 1.14
N CYS A 33 3.17 -3.43 2.41
CA CYS A 33 4.16 -4.39 2.88
C CYS A 33 3.71 -5.84 2.72
N ALA A 34 2.45 -6.17 3.02
CA ALA A 34 1.91 -7.52 2.83
C ALA A 34 1.97 -7.94 1.36
N SER A 35 1.59 -7.04 0.44
CA SER A 35 1.70 -7.28 -1.00
C SER A 35 3.16 -7.34 -1.49
N GLY A 36 4.07 -6.55 -0.92
CA GLY A 36 5.50 -6.59 -1.21
C GLY A 36 6.20 -7.87 -0.75
N ILE A 37 5.86 -8.36 0.44
CA ILE A 37 6.35 -9.66 0.95
C ILE A 37 5.83 -10.80 0.08
N PHE A 38 4.60 -10.72 -0.42
CA PHE A 38 4.05 -11.70 -1.37
C PHE A 38 4.85 -11.75 -2.69
N ILE A 39 5.37 -10.62 -3.18
CA ILE A 39 6.32 -10.60 -4.31
C ILE A 39 7.62 -11.32 -3.95
N GLY A 40 8.15 -11.06 -2.75
CA GLY A 40 9.33 -11.74 -2.22
C GLY A 40 9.16 -13.26 -2.14
N ALA A 41 7.97 -13.71 -1.70
CA ALA A 41 7.62 -15.12 -1.65
C ALA A 41 7.57 -15.75 -3.06
N ARG A 42 6.97 -15.08 -4.04
CA ARG A 42 6.96 -15.55 -5.44
C ARG A 42 8.35 -15.59 -6.08
N THR A 43 9.23 -14.69 -5.69
CA THR A 43 10.58 -14.57 -6.26
C THR A 43 11.63 -15.34 -5.45
N HIS A 44 11.22 -16.06 -4.40
CA HIS A 44 12.09 -16.81 -3.48
C HIS A 44 13.25 -15.98 -2.93
N SER A 45 13.03 -14.67 -2.72
CA SER A 45 14.09 -13.73 -2.34
C SER A 45 13.62 -12.85 -1.20
N ALA A 46 14.21 -13.05 -0.02
CA ALA A 46 13.97 -12.21 1.14
C ALA A 46 14.36 -10.74 0.88
N LYS A 47 15.47 -10.53 0.16
CA LYS A 47 15.94 -9.18 -0.23
C LYS A 47 14.91 -8.44 -1.08
N THR A 48 14.32 -9.14 -2.05
CA THR A 48 13.29 -8.58 -2.94
C THR A 48 11.99 -8.32 -2.17
N GLY A 49 11.64 -9.18 -1.21
CA GLY A 49 10.49 -8.99 -0.33
C GLY A 49 10.63 -7.76 0.56
N THR A 50 11.79 -7.56 1.19
CA THR A 50 12.04 -6.40 2.06
C THR A 50 12.06 -5.10 1.27
N SER A 51 12.74 -5.07 0.11
CA SER A 51 12.76 -3.86 -0.74
C SER A 51 11.38 -3.55 -1.32
N ALA A 52 10.62 -4.57 -1.73
CA ALA A 52 9.25 -4.39 -2.22
C ALA A 52 8.29 -3.96 -1.10
N CYS A 53 8.44 -4.46 0.14
CA CYS A 53 7.63 -4.00 1.27
C CYS A 53 7.89 -2.53 1.56
N LEU A 54 9.15 -2.10 1.67
CA LEU A 54 9.45 -0.69 1.89
C LEU A 54 8.99 0.17 0.70
N GLY A 55 9.26 -0.25 -0.53
CA GLY A 55 8.86 0.50 -1.73
C GLY A 55 7.35 0.65 -1.86
N LEU A 56 6.61 -0.45 -1.85
CA LEU A 56 5.14 -0.45 -2.00
C LEU A 56 4.42 0.07 -0.75
N GLY A 57 4.97 -0.20 0.44
CA GLY A 57 4.46 0.32 1.71
C GLY A 57 4.55 1.84 1.77
N VAL A 58 5.72 2.41 1.48
CA VAL A 58 5.91 3.87 1.46
C VAL A 58 5.05 4.51 0.37
N LEU A 59 4.99 3.91 -0.83
CA LEU A 59 4.11 4.40 -1.89
C LEU A 59 2.65 4.44 -1.45
N ALA A 60 2.15 3.36 -0.85
CA ALA A 60 0.76 3.27 -0.37
C ALA A 60 0.47 4.23 0.80
N PHE A 61 1.45 4.45 1.68
CA PHE A 61 1.35 5.47 2.71
C PHE A 61 1.16 6.86 2.09
N TYR A 62 2.02 7.24 1.14
CA TYR A 62 1.94 8.52 0.46
C TYR A 62 0.67 8.66 -0.40
N THR A 63 0.11 7.57 -0.95
CA THR A 63 -1.16 7.68 -1.68
C THR A 63 -2.33 8.02 -0.75
N LYS A 64 -2.37 7.48 0.48
CA LYS A 64 -3.39 7.89 1.47
C LYS A 64 -3.11 9.32 1.96
N VAL A 65 -1.88 9.68 2.29
CA VAL A 65 -1.52 11.07 2.67
C VAL A 65 -1.90 12.06 1.58
N GLY A 66 -1.54 11.79 0.33
CA GLY A 66 -1.90 12.64 -0.81
C GLY A 66 -3.41 12.74 -1.03
N LYS A 67 -4.18 11.69 -0.71
CA LYS A 67 -5.65 11.76 -0.72
C LYS A 67 -6.21 12.62 0.41
N MET A 68 -5.60 12.59 1.60
CA MET A 68 -6.00 13.42 2.74
C MET A 68 -5.63 14.90 2.52
N GLU A 69 -4.47 15.15 1.93
CA GLU A 69 -3.97 16.51 1.63
C GLU A 69 -4.44 17.06 0.27
N GLY A 70 -5.20 16.29 -0.51
CA GLY A 70 -5.76 16.73 -1.79
C GLY A 70 -4.72 16.92 -2.90
N TRP A 71 -3.61 16.19 -2.86
CA TRP A 71 -2.57 16.22 -3.90
C TRP A 71 -3.15 15.82 -5.26
N LYS A 72 -3.00 16.70 -6.25
CA LYS A 72 -3.42 16.44 -7.64
C LYS A 72 -2.26 15.84 -8.43
N LEU A 73 -2.25 14.52 -8.57
CA LEU A 73 -1.25 13.78 -9.38
C LEU A 73 -1.32 14.11 -10.88
N ALA A 74 -2.49 14.47 -11.38
CA ALA A 74 -2.69 14.98 -12.72
C ALA A 74 -3.55 16.25 -12.64
N GLY A 75 -3.10 17.33 -13.30
CA GLY A 75 -3.92 18.53 -13.47
C GLY A 75 -5.19 18.21 -14.26
N ALA A 76 -6.27 18.97 -14.01
CA ALA A 76 -7.44 18.89 -14.87
C ALA A 76 -6.98 19.16 -16.32
N PRO A 77 -7.50 18.41 -17.32
CA PRO A 77 -7.12 18.61 -18.71
C PRO A 77 -7.37 20.08 -19.07
N VAL A 78 -6.30 20.79 -19.44
CA VAL A 78 -6.44 22.10 -20.10
C VAL A 78 -7.11 21.84 -21.44
N ARG A 79 -8.30 22.42 -21.58
CA ARG A 79 -9.17 22.29 -22.74
C ARG A 79 -8.58 23.04 -23.94
#